data_AF-A0AB40AK12-F1
#
_entry.id   AF-A0AB40AK12-F1
#
_cell.length_a   1.000
_cell.length_b   1.000
_cell.length_c   1.000
_cell.angle_alpha   90.00
_cell.angle_beta   90.00
_cell.angle_gamma   90.00
#
_symmetry.space_group_name_H-M   'P 1'
#
loop_
_entity.id
_entity.type
_entity.pdbx_description
1 polymer ?
#
loop_
_entity_poly.entity_id
_entity_poly.type
_entity_poly.pdbx_seq_one_letter_code
_entity_poly.pdbx_strand_id
1 'polypeptide(L)'
;MRFPHITLVSKPKKIRFPPICAFPFASEKPVHFFSPVPFLAVSAVSAGFLFFRSFLKVLPPDFSDRWNQLLAFSEGAETKVTQLPYHLIQAVMASEDRRFFYHFGVDPYGVGRAVVYFPNGGGGSTITQQLVKNVFLTHERKMSRKFVEGILSLILERRLSKWKILYSYLNKMYWGHGKFGIESASLFLFLESILPS
;
A
#
# COMPACT_ATOMS: atom_id res chain seq x y z
N MET A 1 -60.61 33.08 80.73
CA MET A 1 -61.05 31.67 80.94
C MET A 1 -59.83 30.81 81.26
N ARG A 2 -60.02 29.86 82.18
CA ARG A 2 -59.04 29.03 82.88
C ARG A 2 -58.68 27.75 82.09
N PHE A 3 -57.37 27.41 82.09
CA PHE A 3 -56.72 26.07 82.20
C PHE A 3 -57.05 24.94 81.20
N PRO A 4 -56.27 23.82 81.14
CA PRO A 4 -54.93 23.54 81.68
C PRO A 4 -53.93 22.80 80.74
N HIS A 5 -52.70 22.70 81.27
CA HIS A 5 -51.63 21.72 81.02
C HIS A 5 -52.06 20.30 80.63
N ILE A 6 -51.28 19.67 79.73
CA ILE A 6 -51.05 18.22 79.72
C ILE A 6 -49.57 17.94 79.44
N THR A 7 -48.90 17.36 80.44
CA THR A 7 -47.56 16.77 80.37
C THR A 7 -47.71 15.28 80.13
N LEU A 8 -47.11 14.70 79.08
CA LEU A 8 -46.90 13.25 78.99
C LEU A 8 -45.57 12.95 78.28
N VAL A 9 -44.55 12.63 79.08
CA VAL A 9 -43.32 11.98 78.63
C VAL A 9 -43.59 10.47 78.59
N SER A 10 -43.60 9.86 77.41
CA SER A 10 -43.67 8.40 77.25
C SER A 10 -42.27 7.82 76.99
N LYS A 11 -41.87 6.82 77.79
CA LYS A 11 -40.64 6.04 77.60
C LYS A 11 -40.74 5.18 76.33
N PRO A 12 -39.66 4.98 75.55
CA PRO A 12 -39.71 4.10 74.39
C PRO A 12 -39.78 2.62 74.80
N LYS A 13 -40.73 1.90 74.19
CA LYS A 13 -40.97 0.47 74.32
C LYS A 13 -39.91 -0.29 73.51
N LYS A 14 -39.12 -1.19 74.13
CA LYS A 14 -38.19 -2.08 73.42
C LYS A 14 -38.98 -3.01 72.49
N ILE A 15 -38.84 -2.82 71.18
CA ILE A 15 -39.42 -3.68 70.14
C ILE A 15 -38.52 -4.92 70.02
N ARG A 16 -39.08 -6.12 70.24
CA ARG A 16 -38.42 -7.39 69.89
C ARG A 16 -38.92 -7.80 68.50
N PHE A 17 -38.00 -7.95 67.56
CA PHE A 17 -38.30 -8.49 66.23
C PHE A 17 -38.36 -10.03 66.29
N PRO A 18 -39.29 -10.68 65.57
CA PRO A 18 -39.34 -12.14 65.45
C PRO A 18 -38.16 -12.67 64.60
N PRO A 19 -37.79 -13.96 64.72
CA PRO A 19 -36.72 -14.54 63.92
C PRO A 19 -37.07 -14.48 62.43
N ILE A 20 -36.12 -14.01 61.63
CA ILE A 20 -36.22 -13.87 60.19
C ILE A 20 -36.28 -15.27 59.57
N CYS A 21 -37.37 -15.61 58.87
CA CYS A 21 -37.44 -16.79 58.03
C CYS A 21 -36.36 -16.69 56.93
N ALA A 22 -35.50 -17.71 56.84
CA ALA A 22 -34.51 -17.83 55.78
C ALA A 22 -35.22 -18.04 54.43
N PHE A 23 -35.14 -17.06 53.53
CA PHE A 23 -35.50 -17.24 52.13
C PHE A 23 -34.48 -18.18 51.47
N PRO A 24 -34.91 -19.10 50.58
CA PRO A 24 -33.97 -19.92 49.84
C PRO A 24 -33.17 -19.02 48.91
N PHE A 25 -31.84 -19.03 49.08
CA PHE A 25 -30.89 -18.34 48.21
C PHE A 25 -30.97 -18.97 46.81
N ALA A 26 -31.63 -18.29 45.88
CA ALA A 26 -31.65 -18.69 44.48
C ALA A 26 -30.23 -18.51 43.92
N SER A 27 -29.60 -19.63 43.54
CA SER A 27 -28.30 -19.64 42.87
C SER A 27 -28.44 -18.99 41.49
N GLU A 28 -27.93 -17.77 41.33
CA GLU A 28 -27.83 -17.11 40.04
C GLU A 28 -26.88 -17.93 39.14
N LYS A 29 -27.38 -18.45 38.02
CA LYS A 29 -26.54 -19.14 37.03
C LYS A 29 -25.53 -18.14 36.46
N PRO A 30 -24.25 -18.51 36.27
CA PRO A 30 -23.24 -17.60 35.80
C PRO A 30 -23.60 -17.11 34.39
N VAL A 31 -23.76 -15.79 34.24
CA VAL A 31 -23.91 -15.15 32.94
C VAL A 31 -22.58 -15.32 32.21
N HIS A 32 -22.55 -16.13 31.16
CA HIS A 32 -21.36 -16.35 30.35
C HIS A 32 -20.87 -15.02 29.75
N PHE A 33 -19.82 -14.44 30.33
CA PHE A 33 -19.15 -13.27 29.78
C PHE A 33 -18.41 -13.70 28.49
N PHE A 34 -19.08 -13.52 27.36
CA PHE A 34 -18.52 -13.83 26.05
C PHE A 34 -17.33 -12.91 25.80
N SER A 35 -16.09 -13.43 25.87
CA SER A 35 -14.92 -12.62 25.57
C SER A 35 -15.02 -12.12 24.11
N PRO A 36 -14.70 -10.84 23.80
CA PRO A 36 -14.79 -10.31 22.44
C PRO A 36 -13.65 -10.78 21.51
N VAL A 37 -12.64 -11.46 22.06
CA VAL A 37 -11.44 -11.92 21.35
C VAL A 37 -11.71 -12.79 20.10
N PRO A 38 -12.58 -13.82 20.13
CA PRO A 38 -12.86 -14.63 18.93
C PRO A 38 -13.59 -13.84 17.84
N PHE A 39 -14.45 -12.88 18.20
CA PHE A 39 -15.12 -12.01 17.21
C PHE A 39 -14.12 -11.08 16.51
N LEU A 40 -13.22 -10.44 17.26
CA LEU A 40 -12.17 -9.59 16.68
C LEU A 40 -11.21 -10.37 15.78
N ALA A 41 -10.85 -11.61 16.17
CA ALA A 41 -10.02 -12.49 15.35
C ALA A 41 -10.71 -12.87 14.02
N VAL A 42 -11.99 -13.25 14.06
CA VAL A 42 -12.76 -13.60 12.84
C VAL A 42 -12.93 -12.38 11.92
N SER A 43 -13.20 -11.20 12.47
CA SER A 43 -13.30 -9.96 11.69
C SER A 43 -11.97 -9.59 11.02
N ALA A 44 -10.84 -9.75 11.71
CA ALA A 44 -9.51 -9.49 11.16
C ALA A 44 -9.16 -10.45 10.01
N VAL A 45 -9.46 -11.75 10.16
CA VAL A 45 -9.25 -12.75 9.11
C VAL A 45 -10.11 -12.44 7.87
N SER A 46 -11.37 -12.06 8.08
CA SER A 46 -12.27 -11.69 6.99
C SER A 46 -11.80 -10.44 6.24
N ALA A 47 -11.38 -9.40 6.97
CA ALA A 47 -10.83 -8.18 6.37
C ALA A 47 -9.54 -8.48 5.59
N GLY A 48 -8.66 -9.33 6.12
CA GLY A 48 -7.45 -9.80 5.44
C GLY A 48 -7.76 -10.55 4.14
N PHE A 49 -8.78 -11.43 4.15
CA PHE A 49 -9.22 -12.15 2.97
C PHE A 49 -9.77 -11.21 1.88
N LEU A 50 -10.58 -10.21 2.26
CA LEU A 50 -11.09 -9.20 1.33
C LEU A 50 -9.98 -8.33 0.75
N PHE A 51 -9.00 -7.95 1.57
CA PHE A 51 -7.81 -7.23 1.12
C PHE A 51 -7.00 -8.08 0.13
N PHE A 52 -6.70 -9.34 0.47
CA PHE A 52 -5.95 -10.26 -0.39
C PHE A 52 -6.67 -10.53 -1.71
N ARG A 53 -7.99 -10.75 -1.67
CA ARG A 53 -8.82 -10.89 -2.87
C ARG A 53 -8.80 -9.62 -3.73
N SER A 54 -8.85 -8.44 -3.11
CA SER A 54 -8.76 -7.17 -3.83
C SER A 54 -7.36 -6.93 -4.41
N PHE A 55 -6.32 -7.35 -3.69
CA PHE A 55 -4.93 -7.31 -4.14
C PHE A 55 -4.70 -8.21 -5.35
N LEU A 56 -5.18 -9.46 -5.31
CA LEU A 56 -5.06 -10.40 -6.43
C LEU A 56 -5.78 -9.91 -7.69
N LYS A 57 -6.88 -9.16 -7.56
CA LYS A 57 -7.56 -8.54 -8.71
C LYS A 57 -6.75 -7.45 -9.41
N VAL A 58 -5.74 -6.88 -8.76
CA VAL A 58 -4.87 -5.87 -9.39
C VAL A 58 -3.87 -6.52 -10.34
N LEU A 59 -3.47 -7.76 -10.07
CA LEU A 59 -2.58 -8.51 -10.95
C LEU A 59 -3.38 -9.06 -12.13
N PRO A 60 -2.92 -8.83 -13.38
CA PRO A 60 -3.61 -9.38 -14.53
C PRO A 60 -3.39 -10.90 -14.63
N PRO A 61 -4.28 -11.64 -15.31
CA PRO A 61 -4.19 -13.11 -15.40
C PRO A 61 -2.93 -13.60 -16.12
N ASP A 62 -2.39 -12.81 -17.05
CA ASP A 62 -1.17 -13.07 -17.83
C ASP A 62 0.12 -12.55 -17.14
N PHE A 63 0.05 -12.23 -15.85
CA PHE A 63 1.18 -11.68 -15.09
C PHE A 63 2.45 -12.55 -15.18
N SER A 64 2.30 -13.88 -15.04
CA SER A 64 3.42 -14.82 -15.09
C SER A 64 4.14 -14.78 -16.44
N ASP A 65 3.38 -14.70 -17.54
CA ASP A 65 3.95 -14.66 -18.89
C ASP A 65 4.73 -13.37 -19.11
N ARG A 66 4.16 -12.23 -18.70
CA ARG A 66 4.84 -10.94 -18.76
C ARG A 66 6.11 -10.92 -17.93
N TRP A 67 6.09 -11.57 -16.76
CA TRP A 67 7.25 -11.67 -15.87
C TRP A 67 8.39 -12.43 -16.55
N ASN A 68 8.10 -13.61 -17.09
CA ASN A 68 9.08 -14.43 -17.79
C ASN A 68 9.60 -13.72 -19.05
N GLN A 69 8.73 -13.05 -19.81
CA GLN A 69 9.13 -12.25 -20.96
C GLN A 69 10.06 -11.10 -20.57
N LEU A 70 9.81 -10.40 -19.44
CA LEU A 70 10.70 -9.34 -18.97
C LEU A 70 12.06 -9.91 -18.57
N LEU A 71 12.09 -11.03 -17.84
CA LEU A 71 13.34 -11.69 -17.44
C LEU A 71 14.15 -12.08 -18.67
N ALA A 72 13.54 -12.78 -19.63
CA ALA A 72 14.19 -13.18 -20.87
C ALA A 72 14.68 -11.97 -21.69
N PHE A 73 13.87 -10.91 -21.81
CA PHE A 73 14.27 -9.68 -22.48
C PHE A 73 15.47 -9.00 -21.83
N SER A 74 15.56 -9.09 -20.50
CA SER A 74 16.65 -8.49 -19.73
C SER A 74 17.96 -9.29 -19.77
N GLU A 75 17.95 -10.49 -20.35
CA GLU A 75 19.16 -11.27 -20.58
C GLU A 75 20.08 -10.55 -21.56
N GLY A 76 21.35 -10.39 -21.19
CA GLY A 76 22.33 -9.62 -21.97
C GLY A 76 22.11 -8.10 -21.95
N ALA A 77 21.15 -7.56 -21.18
CA ALA A 77 20.92 -6.12 -21.13
C ALA A 77 22.13 -5.31 -20.62
N GLU A 78 22.97 -5.91 -19.79
CA GLU A 78 24.15 -5.23 -19.21
C GLU A 78 25.21 -4.89 -20.27
N THR A 79 25.41 -5.74 -21.28
CA THR A 79 26.34 -5.46 -22.38
C THR A 79 25.76 -4.47 -23.39
N LYS A 80 24.45 -4.40 -23.50
CA LYS A 80 23.76 -3.46 -24.40
C LYS A 80 23.62 -2.07 -23.79
N VAL A 81 23.39 -1.97 -22.48
CA VAL A 81 23.22 -0.67 -21.82
C VAL A 81 24.50 0.16 -21.86
N THR A 82 25.67 -0.50 -21.88
CA THR A 82 26.98 0.17 -22.00
C THR A 82 27.24 0.72 -23.41
N GLN A 83 26.50 0.27 -24.41
CA GLN A 83 26.55 0.80 -25.78
C GLN A 83 25.70 2.07 -25.94
N LEU A 84 24.83 2.37 -24.96
CA LEU A 84 24.03 3.59 -25.00
C LEU A 84 24.87 4.82 -24.63
N PRO A 85 24.59 5.99 -25.22
CA PRO A 85 25.26 7.23 -24.86
C PRO A 85 25.13 7.53 -23.35
N TYR A 86 26.25 7.86 -22.72
CA TYR A 86 26.27 8.12 -21.28
C TYR A 86 25.36 9.30 -20.87
N HIS A 87 25.35 10.37 -21.66
CA HIS A 87 24.53 11.56 -21.40
C HIS A 87 23.03 11.26 -21.40
N LEU A 88 22.58 10.31 -22.21
CA LEU A 88 21.20 9.87 -22.24
C LEU A 88 20.81 9.19 -20.91
N ILE A 89 21.64 8.27 -20.42
CA ILE A 89 21.41 7.60 -19.14
C ILE A 89 21.35 8.64 -18.01
N GLN A 90 22.29 9.59 -18.01
CA GLN A 90 22.28 10.69 -17.05
C GLN A 90 21.01 11.54 -17.14
N ALA A 91 20.57 11.91 -18.35
CA ALA A 91 19.39 12.74 -18.55
C ALA A 91 18.13 12.04 -18.01
N VAL A 92 17.94 10.77 -18.34
CA VAL A 92 16.77 9.98 -17.88
C VAL A 92 16.79 9.82 -16.36
N MET A 93 17.94 9.51 -15.76
CA MET A 93 18.04 9.48 -14.30
C MET A 93 17.79 10.86 -13.68
N ALA A 94 18.31 11.93 -14.28
CA ALA A 94 18.16 13.28 -13.76
C ALA A 94 16.69 13.75 -13.74
N SER A 95 15.90 13.35 -14.74
CA SER A 95 14.49 13.70 -14.89
C SER A 95 13.56 12.77 -14.10
N GLU A 96 13.77 11.46 -14.15
CA GLU A 96 12.84 10.47 -13.62
C GLU A 96 13.19 10.03 -12.20
N ASP A 97 14.46 9.74 -11.93
CA ASP A 97 14.89 9.09 -10.69
C ASP A 97 16.38 9.34 -10.40
N ARG A 98 16.68 10.50 -9.82
CA ARG A 98 18.06 10.97 -9.59
C ARG A 98 18.87 10.04 -8.71
N ARG A 99 18.20 9.27 -7.86
CA ARG A 99 18.82 8.38 -6.87
C ARG A 99 18.67 6.92 -7.25
N PHE A 100 18.39 6.61 -8.53
CA PHE A 100 18.11 5.27 -9.00
C PHE A 100 19.07 4.20 -8.47
N PHE A 101 20.37 4.46 -8.47
CA PHE A 101 21.39 3.51 -7.99
C PHE A 101 21.54 3.44 -6.46
N TYR A 102 20.91 4.33 -5.70
CA TYR A 102 21.07 4.47 -4.25
C TYR A 102 19.89 3.96 -3.43
N HIS A 103 18.77 3.62 -4.07
CA HIS A 103 17.58 3.06 -3.40
C HIS A 103 17.27 1.66 -3.90
N PHE A 104 16.30 1.01 -3.27
CA PHE A 104 15.88 -0.34 -3.62
C PHE A 104 14.39 -0.38 -3.87
N GLY A 105 13.99 -0.39 -5.15
CA GLY A 105 12.61 -0.46 -5.64
C GLY A 105 11.82 0.84 -5.45
N VAL A 106 11.79 1.35 -4.22
CA VAL A 106 11.13 2.60 -3.82
C VAL A 106 12.17 3.53 -3.21
N ASP A 107 12.03 4.84 -3.45
CA ASP A 107 12.87 5.87 -2.82
C ASP A 107 12.10 6.56 -1.68
N PRO A 108 12.35 6.22 -0.40
CA PRO A 108 11.69 6.88 0.73
C PRO A 108 11.96 8.39 0.76
N TYR A 109 13.16 8.82 0.37
CA TYR A 109 13.51 10.24 0.32
C TYR A 109 12.77 10.95 -0.81
N GLY A 110 12.71 10.33 -1.99
CA GLY A 110 11.95 10.82 -3.14
C GLY A 110 10.46 10.93 -2.84
N VAL A 111 9.89 9.94 -2.14
CA VAL A 111 8.49 9.95 -1.68
C VAL A 111 8.27 11.07 -0.66
N GLY A 112 9.12 11.19 0.37
CA GLY A 112 8.99 12.26 1.37
C GLY A 112 9.07 13.66 0.74
N ARG A 113 10.04 13.88 -0.16
CA ARG A 113 10.14 15.11 -0.95
C ARG A 113 8.88 15.35 -1.78
N ALA A 114 8.35 14.32 -2.42
CA ALA A 114 7.15 14.44 -3.24
C ALA A 114 5.93 14.88 -2.43
N VAL A 115 5.76 14.35 -1.21
CA VAL A 115 4.68 14.74 -0.31
C VAL A 115 4.78 16.23 0.08
N VAL A 116 5.99 16.74 0.31
CA VAL A 116 6.20 18.14 0.73
C VAL A 116 6.07 19.12 -0.44
N TYR A 117 6.68 18.82 -1.58
CA TYR A 117 6.83 19.78 -2.69
C TYR A 117 5.82 19.59 -3.83
N PHE A 118 5.18 18.42 -3.93
CA PHE A 118 4.22 18.09 -4.98
C PHE A 118 2.90 17.57 -4.39
N PRO A 119 2.16 18.43 -3.63
CA PRO A 119 0.95 18.03 -2.92
C PRO A 119 -0.18 17.56 -3.86
N ASN A 120 -0.17 18.00 -5.11
CA ASN A 120 -1.11 17.59 -6.16
C ASN A 120 -0.80 16.21 -6.76
N GLY A 121 0.25 15.53 -6.25
CA GLY A 121 0.69 14.21 -6.70
C GLY A 121 1.66 14.28 -7.88
N GLY A 122 2.83 13.63 -7.72
CA GLY A 122 3.86 13.56 -8.77
C GLY A 122 5.28 13.50 -8.18
N GLY A 123 6.28 13.16 -9.00
CA GLY A 123 7.71 13.35 -8.67
C GLY A 123 8.34 12.43 -7.62
N GLY A 124 7.61 11.43 -7.11
CA GLY A 124 8.12 10.45 -6.13
C GLY A 124 8.20 9.00 -6.62
N SER A 125 7.88 8.72 -7.89
CA SER A 125 7.95 7.34 -8.41
C SER A 125 9.33 7.03 -8.98
N THR A 126 9.84 5.84 -8.68
CA THR A 126 11.15 5.37 -9.19
C THR A 126 11.06 4.80 -10.59
N ILE A 127 12.20 4.71 -11.30
CA ILE A 127 12.28 4.05 -12.62
C ILE A 127 11.73 2.62 -12.55
N THR A 128 12.06 1.87 -11.48
CA THR A 128 11.58 0.49 -11.29
C THR A 128 10.06 0.42 -11.12
N GLN A 129 9.47 1.33 -10.34
CA GLN A 129 8.01 1.40 -10.20
C GLN A 129 7.35 1.73 -11.54
N GLN A 130 7.94 2.64 -12.32
CA GLN A 130 7.41 2.97 -13.65
C GLN A 130 7.49 1.79 -14.62
N LEU A 131 8.61 1.05 -14.62
CA LEU A 131 8.75 -0.17 -15.42
C LEU A 131 7.68 -1.21 -15.03
N VAL A 132 7.53 -1.49 -13.74
CA VAL A 132 6.52 -2.42 -13.20
C VAL A 132 5.12 -2.00 -13.63
N LYS A 133 4.79 -0.71 -13.47
CA LYS A 133 3.49 -0.17 -13.87
C LYS A 133 3.22 -0.40 -15.36
N ASN A 134 4.20 -0.12 -16.22
CA ASN A 134 4.03 -0.18 -17.66
C ASN A 134 3.99 -1.62 -18.19
N VAL A 135 4.77 -2.54 -17.60
CA VAL A 135 4.84 -3.94 -18.06
C VAL A 135 3.70 -4.76 -17.47
N PHE A 136 3.48 -4.69 -16.15
CA PHE A 136 2.66 -5.65 -15.43
C PHE A 136 1.25 -5.19 -15.12
N LEU A 137 0.97 -3.89 -15.07
CA LEU A 137 -0.29 -3.39 -14.51
C LEU A 137 -1.14 -2.69 -15.55
N THR A 138 -2.45 -2.64 -15.29
CA THR A 138 -3.41 -1.93 -16.14
C THR A 138 -3.45 -0.44 -15.81
N HIS A 139 -3.98 0.37 -16.73
CA HIS A 139 -3.97 1.84 -16.64
C HIS A 139 -4.93 2.44 -15.58
N GLU A 140 -5.71 1.64 -14.86
CA GLU A 140 -6.64 2.11 -13.84
C GLU A 140 -5.97 2.84 -12.66
N ARG A 141 -6.25 4.13 -12.48
CA ARG A 141 -5.70 4.95 -11.39
C ARG A 141 -6.35 4.60 -10.05
N LYS A 142 -5.81 3.59 -9.36
CA LYS A 142 -6.21 3.18 -8.01
C LYS A 142 -5.02 3.20 -7.04
N MET A 143 -5.24 3.61 -5.79
CA MET A 143 -4.21 3.60 -4.76
C MET A 143 -3.73 2.17 -4.42
N SER A 144 -4.62 1.18 -4.52
CA SER A 144 -4.26 -0.24 -4.39
C SER A 144 -3.24 -0.67 -5.44
N ARG A 145 -3.39 -0.20 -6.68
CA ARG A 145 -2.41 -0.42 -7.75
C ARG A 145 -1.06 0.17 -7.38
N LYS A 146 -1.05 1.39 -6.82
CA LYS A 146 0.21 2.04 -6.42
C LYS A 146 0.98 1.26 -5.34
N PHE A 147 0.26 0.64 -4.41
CA PHE A 147 0.86 -0.23 -3.40
C PHE A 147 1.46 -1.50 -4.03
N VAL A 148 0.75 -2.12 -4.98
CA VAL A 148 1.25 -3.27 -5.75
C VAL A 148 2.49 -2.90 -6.57
N GLU A 149 2.53 -1.71 -7.20
CA GLU A 149 3.72 -1.20 -7.90
C GLU A 149 4.95 -1.18 -6.98
N GLY A 150 4.79 -0.70 -5.74
CA GLY A 150 5.86 -0.68 -4.75
C GLY A 150 6.36 -2.08 -4.39
N ILE A 151 5.45 -3.01 -4.07
CA ILE A 151 5.83 -4.40 -3.74
C ILE A 151 6.53 -5.07 -4.91
N LEU A 152 5.96 -4.98 -6.12
CA LEU A 152 6.55 -5.59 -7.31
C LEU A 152 7.90 -4.96 -7.66
N SER A 153 8.08 -3.64 -7.47
CA SER A 153 9.39 -3.01 -7.68
C SER A 153 10.46 -3.59 -6.76
N LEU A 154 10.15 -3.81 -5.49
CA LEU A 154 11.08 -4.43 -4.53
C LEU A 154 11.41 -5.87 -4.93
N ILE A 155 10.43 -6.64 -5.39
CA ILE A 155 10.65 -8.01 -5.86
C ILE A 155 11.51 -8.01 -7.13
N LEU A 156 11.24 -7.09 -8.06
CA LEU A 156 11.97 -7.00 -9.32
C LEU A 156 13.45 -6.65 -9.10
N GLU A 157 13.76 -5.70 -8.21
CA GLU A 157 15.15 -5.36 -7.89
C GLU A 157 15.90 -6.46 -7.14
N ARG A 158 15.21 -7.39 -6.49
CA ARG A 158 15.84 -8.59 -5.93
C ARG A 158 16.24 -9.59 -7.00
N ARG A 159 15.62 -9.53 -8.18
CA ARG A 159 15.80 -10.50 -9.27
C ARG A 159 16.67 -9.96 -10.40
N LEU A 160 16.63 -8.66 -10.64
CA LEU A 160 17.36 -7.99 -11.72
C LEU A 160 18.31 -6.93 -11.17
N SER A 161 19.49 -6.81 -11.79
CA SER A 161 20.42 -5.72 -11.50
C SER A 161 19.84 -4.37 -11.96
N LYS A 162 20.34 -3.28 -11.36
CA LYS A 162 19.95 -1.90 -11.73
C LYS A 162 20.14 -1.64 -13.24
N TRP A 163 21.21 -2.17 -13.82
CA TRP A 163 21.49 -2.04 -15.26
C TRP A 163 20.45 -2.74 -16.12
N LYS A 164 20.06 -3.97 -15.77
CA LYS A 164 19.00 -4.72 -16.48
C LYS A 164 17.66 -3.98 -16.41
N ILE A 165 17.34 -3.41 -15.26
CA ILE A 165 16.11 -2.64 -15.04
C ILE A 165 16.13 -1.37 -15.87
N LEU A 166 17.22 -0.61 -15.84
CA LEU A 166 17.36 0.63 -16.61
C LEU A 166 17.21 0.37 -18.10
N TYR A 167 17.92 -0.63 -18.64
CA TYR A 167 17.81 -1.01 -20.04
C TYR A 167 16.38 -1.42 -20.40
N SER A 168 15.74 -2.24 -19.57
CA SER A 168 14.36 -2.68 -19.77
C SER A 168 13.39 -1.49 -19.76
N TYR A 169 13.59 -0.53 -18.88
CA TYR A 169 12.80 0.70 -18.80
C TYR A 169 12.93 1.54 -20.06
N LEU A 170 14.15 1.84 -20.52
CA LEU A 170 14.39 2.62 -21.73
C LEU A 170 13.74 2.00 -22.97
N ASN A 171 13.66 0.66 -23.03
CA ASN A 171 13.08 -0.08 -24.14
C ASN A 171 11.57 -0.28 -24.06
N LYS A 172 10.97 -0.22 -22.86
CA LYS A 172 9.53 -0.43 -22.66
C LYS A 172 8.76 0.86 -22.46
N MET A 173 9.44 1.96 -22.12
CA MET A 173 8.75 3.23 -21.91
C MET A 173 8.28 3.86 -23.21
N TYR A 174 7.20 4.62 -23.09
CA TYR A 174 6.65 5.44 -24.17
C TYR A 174 7.45 6.73 -24.28
N TRP A 175 7.97 7.02 -25.47
CA TRP A 175 8.81 8.19 -25.72
C TRP A 175 8.06 9.33 -26.44
N GLY A 176 6.75 9.18 -26.68
CA GLY A 176 5.98 10.10 -27.52
C GLY A 176 5.76 9.55 -28.93
N HIS A 177 4.86 10.19 -29.69
CA HIS A 177 4.60 9.90 -31.11
C HIS A 177 4.30 8.42 -31.45
N GLY A 178 3.65 7.69 -30.54
CA GLY A 178 3.38 6.26 -30.75
C GLY A 178 4.61 5.35 -30.62
N LYS A 179 5.78 5.88 -30.24
CA LYS A 179 7.05 5.15 -30.19
C LYS A 179 7.32 4.60 -28.80
N PHE A 180 7.58 3.30 -28.76
CA PHE A 180 7.99 2.57 -27.57
C PHE A 180 9.43 2.11 -27.73
N GLY A 181 10.22 2.34 -26.68
CA GLY A 181 11.63 2.01 -26.70
C GLY A 181 12.49 3.06 -27.38
N ILE A 182 13.72 3.13 -26.88
CA ILE A 182 14.63 4.23 -27.19
C ILE A 182 15.15 4.21 -28.61
N GLU A 183 15.34 3.02 -29.18
CA GLU A 183 15.80 2.86 -30.56
C GLU A 183 14.75 3.40 -31.53
N SER A 184 13.49 3.01 -31.36
CA SER A 184 12.40 3.50 -32.21
C SER A 184 12.18 5.00 -32.07
N ALA A 185 12.34 5.55 -30.87
CA ALA A 185 12.25 6.99 -30.62
C ALA A 185 13.40 7.75 -31.26
N SER A 186 14.64 7.25 -31.17
CA SER A 186 15.82 7.87 -31.77
C SER A 186 15.73 7.86 -33.29
N LEU A 187 15.29 6.74 -33.88
CA LEU A 187 15.07 6.65 -35.32
C LEU A 187 14.04 7.69 -35.79
N PHE A 188 12.90 7.78 -35.09
CA PHE A 188 11.86 8.74 -35.43
C PHE A 188 12.33 10.19 -35.29
N LEU A 189 12.92 10.57 -34.15
CA LEU A 189 13.30 11.96 -33.89
C LEU A 189 14.45 12.44 -34.79
N PHE A 190 15.43 11.58 -35.08
CA PHE A 190 16.62 12.00 -35.81
C PHE A 190 16.62 11.63 -37.29
N LEU A 191 16.06 10.50 -37.72
CA LEU A 191 16.01 10.20 -39.17
C LEU A 191 14.87 10.90 -39.89
N GLU A 192 13.72 11.11 -39.26
CA GLU A 192 12.62 11.84 -39.90
C GLU A 192 12.96 13.32 -40.08
N SER A 193 13.82 13.87 -39.23
CA SER A 193 14.36 15.22 -39.39
C SER A 193 15.30 15.41 -40.60
N ILE A 194 15.74 14.31 -41.24
CA ILE A 194 16.69 14.30 -42.35
C ILE A 194 15.98 14.14 -43.72
N LEU A 195 14.72 13.69 -43.74
CA LEU A 195 13.95 13.57 -44.98
C LEU A 195 13.06 14.82 -45.17
N PRO A 196 13.20 15.58 -46.27
CA PRO A 196 12.30 16.68 -46.53
C PRO A 196 10.88 16.14 -46.74
N SER A 197 9.92 16.76 -46.06
CA SER A 197 8.47 16.54 -46.19
C SER A 197 7.96 16.83 -47.59
#